data_AF-A0A840FEB0-F1
#
_entry.id   AF-A0A840FEB0-F1
#
_cell.length_a   1.000
_cell.length_b   1.000
_cell.length_c   1.000
_cell.angle_alpha   90.00
_cell.angle_beta   90.00
_cell.angle_gamma   90.00
#
_symmetry.space_group_name_H-M   'P 1'
#
loop_
_entity.id
_entity.type
_entity.pdbx_description
1 polymer ?
#
loop_
_entity_poly.entity_id
_entity_poly.type
_entity_poly.pdbx_seq_one_letter_code
_entity_poly.pdbx_strand_id
1 'polypeptide(L)'
;MTDATAGEATSDRRRRRRFGREIGSIALGVLIALAIGEVADAIRWRLRLDRSAAAMRTEMAGNRFNLGERWLLRPCVARRLDEIERLIAARRTGAVLPMIASIGRPPDRVSERAAFDVALSDGVLLHAPIGEARDIALAYSVTVDDFARESEAEPNAWTTLAIIERSPGPIDGDTVLTLRQALGVARASAHAIETTIHRSDRLLAGKRVPIEFGRYVDASGLSASLAASAIRRPLT
;
A
#
# COMPACT_ATOMS: atom_id res chain seq x y z
N MET A 1 16.12 -34.50 -84.98
CA MET A 1 14.92 -33.79 -84.48
C MET A 1 14.80 -33.98 -82.97
N THR A 2 15.87 -33.68 -82.22
CA THR A 2 16.05 -34.05 -80.80
C THR A 2 16.77 -32.98 -79.97
N ASP A 3 17.21 -31.86 -80.55
CA ASP A 3 17.98 -30.82 -79.84
C ASP A 3 17.13 -29.68 -79.24
N ALA A 4 15.82 -29.62 -79.51
CA ALA A 4 14.99 -28.50 -79.05
C ALA A 4 14.60 -28.58 -77.56
N THR A 5 14.61 -29.76 -76.94
CA THR A 5 14.11 -29.96 -75.56
C THR A 5 15.15 -29.67 -74.47
N ALA A 6 16.44 -29.61 -74.82
CA ALA A 6 17.51 -29.33 -73.86
C ALA A 6 17.56 -27.85 -73.43
N GLY A 7 17.12 -26.94 -74.30
CA GLY A 7 17.13 -25.48 -74.06
C GLY A 7 16.12 -25.03 -73.00
N GLU A 8 14.87 -25.51 -73.08
CA GLU A 8 13.78 -25.12 -72.17
C GLU A 8 14.05 -25.49 -70.71
N ALA A 9 14.63 -26.67 -70.46
CA ALA A 9 14.91 -27.15 -69.10
C ALA A 9 15.91 -26.26 -68.32
N THR A 10 16.81 -25.57 -69.02
CA THR A 10 17.82 -24.69 -68.38
C THR A 10 17.26 -23.30 -68.04
N SER A 11 16.35 -22.78 -68.86
CA SER A 11 15.67 -21.50 -68.64
C SER A 11 14.80 -21.53 -67.38
N ASP A 12 14.02 -22.61 -67.21
CA ASP A 12 13.12 -22.79 -66.08
C ASP A 12 13.85 -22.86 -64.73
N ARG A 13 15.02 -23.52 -64.69
CA ARG A 13 15.85 -23.57 -63.47
C ARG A 13 16.37 -22.19 -63.09
N ARG A 14 16.77 -21.36 -64.06
CA ARG A 14 17.23 -19.98 -63.79
C ARG A 14 16.08 -19.11 -63.28
N ARG A 15 14.89 -19.21 -63.86
CA ARG A 15 13.69 -18.47 -63.43
C ARG A 15 13.28 -18.84 -62.00
N ARG A 16 13.24 -20.13 -61.66
CA ARG A 16 12.92 -20.62 -60.30
C ARG A 16 13.92 -20.12 -59.26
N ARG A 17 15.22 -20.14 -59.56
CA ARG A 17 16.26 -19.62 -58.65
C ARG A 17 16.11 -18.12 -58.42
N ARG A 18 15.83 -17.35 -59.47
CA ARG A 18 15.60 -15.90 -59.36
C ARG A 18 14.37 -15.58 -58.50
N PHE A 19 13.25 -16.25 -58.77
CA PHE A 19 12.00 -16.08 -58.02
C PHE A 19 12.16 -16.45 -56.54
N GLY A 20 12.83 -17.57 -56.25
CA GLY A 20 13.11 -17.98 -54.87
C GLY A 20 14.00 -16.98 -54.13
N ARG A 21 14.97 -16.36 -54.81
CA ARG A 21 15.81 -15.32 -54.22
C ARG A 21 15.02 -14.03 -53.94
N GLU A 22 14.13 -13.64 -54.85
CA GLU A 22 13.28 -12.45 -54.69
C GLU A 22 12.32 -12.63 -53.50
N ILE A 23 11.57 -13.75 -53.43
CA ILE A 23 10.69 -14.05 -52.29
C ILE A 23 11.49 -14.19 -50.99
N GLY A 24 12.62 -14.90 -51.02
CA GLY A 24 13.46 -15.11 -49.85
C GLY A 24 13.93 -13.80 -49.24
N SER A 25 14.33 -12.82 -50.08
CA SER A 25 14.76 -11.50 -49.60
C SER A 25 13.62 -10.71 -48.94
N ILE A 26 12.41 -10.75 -49.50
CA ILE A 26 11.23 -10.07 -48.93
C ILE A 26 10.82 -10.72 -47.61
N ALA A 27 10.69 -12.05 -47.58
CA ALA A 27 10.34 -12.79 -46.38
C ALA A 27 11.37 -12.56 -45.26
N LEU A 28 12.66 -12.55 -45.58
CA LEU A 28 13.72 -12.26 -44.63
C LEU A 28 13.60 -10.85 -44.04
N GLY A 29 13.32 -9.84 -44.89
CA GLY A 29 13.10 -8.47 -44.42
C GLY A 29 11.93 -8.36 -43.43
N VAL A 30 10.81 -9.03 -43.71
CA VAL A 30 9.63 -9.04 -42.82
C VAL A 30 9.94 -9.74 -41.50
N LEU A 31 10.63 -10.88 -41.52
CA LEU A 31 10.99 -11.61 -40.30
C LEU A 31 11.94 -10.80 -39.42
N ILE A 32 12.92 -10.11 -40.00
CA ILE A 32 13.81 -9.22 -39.25
C ILE A 32 13.02 -8.07 -38.63
N ALA A 33 12.09 -7.46 -39.38
CA ALA A 33 11.27 -6.38 -38.86
C ALA A 33 10.40 -6.81 -37.67
N LEU A 34 9.76 -7.98 -37.75
CA LEU A 34 8.98 -8.54 -36.64
C LEU A 34 9.85 -8.87 -35.43
N ALA A 35 11.03 -9.47 -35.65
CA ALA A 35 11.96 -9.79 -34.56
C ALA A 35 12.44 -8.53 -33.82
N ILE A 36 12.73 -7.45 -34.54
CA ILE A 36 13.10 -6.16 -33.93
C ILE A 36 11.93 -5.58 -33.13
N GLY A 37 10.70 -5.69 -33.64
CA GLY A 37 9.49 -5.25 -32.95
C GLY A 37 9.31 -5.92 -31.58
N GLU A 38 9.37 -7.24 -31.53
CA GLU A 38 9.23 -8.02 -30.30
C GLU A 38 10.31 -7.67 -29.26
N VAL A 39 11.57 -7.50 -29.70
CA VAL A 39 12.67 -7.09 -28.81
C VAL A 39 12.45 -5.68 -28.27
N ALA A 40 12.03 -4.74 -29.10
CA ALA A 40 11.76 -3.37 -28.69
C ALA A 40 10.60 -3.29 -27.67
N ASP A 41 9.55 -4.09 -27.86
CA ASP A 41 8.43 -4.15 -26.93
C ASP A 41 8.81 -4.83 -25.60
N ALA A 42 9.60 -5.90 -25.63
CA ALA A 42 10.14 -6.52 -24.42
C ALA A 42 10.97 -5.53 -23.58
N ILE A 43 11.84 -4.75 -24.24
CA ILE A 43 12.64 -3.70 -23.57
C ILE A 43 11.74 -2.61 -22.99
N ARG A 44 10.72 -2.17 -23.74
CA ARG A 44 9.77 -1.15 -23.29
C ARG A 44 9.02 -1.60 -22.04
N TRP A 45 8.54 -2.84 -22.01
CA TRP A 45 7.82 -3.39 -20.86
C TRP A 45 8.72 -3.55 -19.64
N ARG A 46 9.96 -3.99 -19.83
CA ARG A 46 10.92 -4.08 -18.73
C ARG A 46 11.18 -2.72 -18.08
N LEU A 47 11.40 -1.68 -18.90
CA LEU A 47 11.58 -0.31 -18.40
C LEU A 47 10.34 0.25 -17.69
N ARG A 48 9.13 -0.08 -18.18
CA ARG A 48 7.87 0.30 -17.51
C ARG A 48 7.72 -0.41 -16.17
N LEU A 49 7.96 -1.71 -16.13
CA LEU A 49 7.92 -2.50 -14.90
C LEU A 49 8.91 -1.97 -13.86
N ASP A 50 10.15 -1.67 -14.25
CA ASP A 50 11.16 -1.14 -13.33
C ASP A 50 10.74 0.21 -12.72
N ARG A 51 10.13 1.10 -13.53
CA ARG A 51 9.61 2.41 -13.05
C ARG A 51 8.41 2.24 -12.13
N SER A 52 7.44 1.42 -12.50
CA SER A 52 6.28 1.13 -11.65
C SER A 52 6.70 0.47 -10.34
N ALA A 53 7.65 -0.48 -10.38
CA ALA A 53 8.21 -1.12 -9.20
C ALA A 53 8.99 -0.15 -8.31
N ALA A 54 9.67 0.86 -8.88
CA ALA A 54 10.29 1.92 -8.09
C ALA A 54 9.23 2.80 -7.40
N ALA A 55 8.18 3.24 -8.12
CA ALA A 55 7.10 4.04 -7.55
C ALA A 55 6.35 3.31 -6.43
N MET A 56 5.98 2.03 -6.65
CA MET A 56 5.34 1.19 -5.64
C MET A 56 6.23 0.97 -4.41
N ARG A 57 7.56 0.85 -4.58
CA ARG A 57 8.48 0.73 -3.43
C ARG A 57 8.51 2.01 -2.58
N THR A 58 8.50 3.19 -3.21
CA THR A 58 8.44 4.47 -2.50
C THR A 58 7.12 4.60 -1.73
N GLU A 59 5.99 4.30 -2.36
CA GLU A 59 4.67 4.31 -1.73
C GLU A 59 4.61 3.34 -0.52
N MET A 60 5.12 2.11 -0.71
CA MET A 60 5.18 1.11 0.34
C MET A 60 6.09 1.52 1.51
N ALA A 61 7.17 2.28 1.25
CA ALA A 61 8.01 2.83 2.32
C ALA A 61 7.24 3.86 3.17
N GLY A 62 6.42 4.72 2.55
CA GLY A 62 5.52 5.65 3.25
C GLY A 62 4.46 4.92 4.09
N ASN A 63 3.82 3.90 3.54
CA ASN A 63 2.86 3.08 4.29
C ASN A 63 3.53 2.34 5.45
N ARG A 64 4.75 1.82 5.24
CA ARG A 64 5.54 1.18 6.32
C ARG A 64 5.90 2.16 7.44
N PHE A 65 6.13 3.43 7.11
CA PHE A 65 6.30 4.48 8.12
C PHE A 65 5.04 4.68 8.97
N ASN A 66 3.85 4.75 8.35
CA ASN A 66 2.58 4.87 9.09
C ASN A 66 2.39 3.71 10.08
N LEU A 67 2.69 2.48 9.65
CA LEU A 67 2.68 1.30 10.52
C LEU A 67 3.70 1.42 11.68
N GLY A 68 4.89 1.93 11.39
CA GLY A 68 5.94 2.16 12.40
C GLY A 68 5.53 3.21 13.45
N GLU A 69 4.96 4.34 13.04
CA GLU A 69 4.41 5.34 13.96
C GLU A 69 3.30 4.73 14.83
N ARG A 70 2.38 3.99 14.22
CA ARG A 70 1.27 3.36 14.93
C ARG A 70 1.73 2.32 15.94
N TRP A 71 2.80 1.57 15.64
CA TRP A 71 3.46 0.65 16.57
C TRP A 71 4.01 1.37 17.81
N LEU A 72 4.68 2.51 17.61
CA LEU A 72 5.22 3.32 18.72
C LEU A 72 4.13 3.88 19.64
N LEU A 73 2.95 4.17 19.08
CA LEU A 73 1.79 4.68 19.83
C LEU A 73 0.99 3.59 20.56
N ARG A 74 1.21 2.29 20.28
CA ARG A 74 0.48 1.17 20.89
C ARG A 74 0.33 1.25 22.42
N PRO A 75 1.38 1.45 23.23
CA PRO A 75 1.23 1.52 24.69
C PRO A 75 0.42 2.73 25.15
N CYS A 76 0.50 3.86 24.43
CA CYS A 76 -0.29 5.05 24.74
C CYS A 76 -1.79 4.82 24.48
N VAL A 77 -2.11 4.17 23.36
CA VAL A 77 -3.49 3.81 23.01
C VAL A 77 -4.09 2.83 24.02
N ALA A 78 -3.37 1.74 24.33
CA ALA A 78 -3.83 0.73 25.28
C ALA A 78 -4.14 1.36 26.66
N ARG A 79 -3.17 2.11 27.22
CA ARG A 79 -3.34 2.80 28.50
C ARG A 79 -4.55 3.75 28.50
N ARG A 80 -4.76 4.49 27.41
CA ARG A 80 -5.90 5.41 27.32
C ARG A 80 -7.23 4.67 27.30
N LEU A 81 -7.34 3.57 26.56
CA LEU A 81 -8.55 2.74 26.54
C LEU A 81 -8.84 2.14 27.93
N ASP A 82 -7.81 1.77 28.70
CA ASP A 82 -7.96 1.28 30.08
C ASP A 82 -8.41 2.38 31.05
N GLU A 83 -7.95 3.62 30.87
CA GLU A 83 -8.46 4.78 31.61
C GLU A 83 -9.95 5.02 31.32
N ILE A 84 -10.35 4.98 30.04
CA ILE A 84 -11.74 5.12 29.60
C ILE A 84 -12.61 4.00 30.20
N GLU A 85 -12.14 2.76 30.18
CA GLU A 85 -12.86 1.63 30.79
C GLU A 85 -13.13 1.87 32.27
N ARG A 86 -12.12 2.32 33.03
CA ARG A 86 -12.27 2.61 34.46
C ARG A 86 -13.28 3.73 34.71
N LEU A 87 -13.29 4.78 33.88
CA LEU A 87 -14.27 5.86 33.95
C LEU A 87 -15.70 5.34 33.71
N ILE A 88 -15.90 4.54 32.67
CA ILE A 88 -17.20 3.91 32.36
C ILE A 88 -17.63 2.96 33.49
N ALA A 89 -16.70 2.20 34.07
CA ALA A 89 -16.98 1.26 35.16
C ALA A 89 -17.38 1.98 36.46
N ALA A 90 -16.67 3.05 36.84
CA ALA A 90 -16.97 3.85 38.03
C ALA A 90 -18.39 4.45 37.98
N ARG A 91 -18.93 4.69 36.79
CA ARG A 91 -20.31 5.19 36.64
C ARG A 91 -21.35 4.17 37.09
N ARG A 92 -21.12 2.86 36.96
CA ARG A 92 -22.07 1.82 37.41
C ARG A 92 -22.32 1.87 38.92
N THR A 93 -21.37 2.39 39.69
CA THR A 93 -21.51 2.55 41.15
C THR A 93 -22.05 3.93 41.55
N GLY A 94 -22.55 4.71 40.59
CA GLY A 94 -23.14 6.04 40.84
C GLY A 94 -22.11 7.18 40.92
N ALA A 95 -20.84 6.94 40.64
CA ALA A 95 -19.83 8.00 40.67
C ALA A 95 -20.14 9.10 39.64
N VAL A 96 -19.80 10.34 39.99
CA VAL A 96 -19.83 11.50 39.08
C VAL A 96 -18.53 11.50 38.29
N LEU A 97 -18.62 11.61 36.96
CA LEU A 97 -17.42 11.66 36.12
C LEU A 97 -16.70 13.00 36.29
N PRO A 98 -15.35 13.00 36.35
CA PRO A 98 -14.60 14.24 36.31
C PRO A 98 -14.80 14.93 34.97
N MET A 99 -14.60 16.26 34.93
CA MET A 99 -14.56 16.98 33.67
C MET A 99 -13.32 16.57 32.88
N ILE A 100 -13.53 15.82 31.79
CA ILE A 100 -12.47 15.39 30.88
C ILE A 100 -12.37 16.41 29.74
N ALA A 101 -11.23 17.09 29.63
CA ALA A 101 -11.00 18.08 28.59
C ALA A 101 -10.86 17.44 27.21
N SER A 102 -10.08 16.35 27.13
CA SER A 102 -10.03 15.47 25.97
C SER A 102 -9.54 14.08 26.35
N ILE A 103 -10.11 13.04 25.74
CA ILE A 103 -9.63 11.66 25.83
C ILE A 103 -8.39 11.43 24.97
N GLY A 104 -8.12 12.31 24.00
CA GLY A 104 -7.11 12.11 22.96
C GLY A 104 -7.51 11.02 21.97
N ARG A 105 -6.90 11.02 20.78
CA ARG A 105 -7.13 10.00 19.75
C ARG A 105 -5.84 9.68 19.00
N PRO A 106 -5.66 8.44 18.49
CA PRO A 106 -4.58 8.13 17.56
C PRO A 106 -4.62 9.06 16.34
N PRO A 107 -3.46 9.39 15.73
CA PRO A 107 -3.45 10.11 14.47
C PRO A 107 -4.06 9.24 13.37
N ASP A 108 -4.87 9.86 12.52
CA ASP A 108 -5.38 9.24 11.31
C ASP A 108 -4.35 9.42 10.18
N ARG A 109 -3.94 8.32 9.56
CA ARG A 109 -2.93 8.28 8.50
C ARG A 109 -3.53 7.60 7.28
N VAL A 110 -3.61 8.35 6.19
CA VAL A 110 -4.04 7.81 4.89
C VAL A 110 -2.97 6.84 4.40
N SER A 111 -3.41 5.66 3.95
CA SER A 111 -2.55 4.73 3.23
C SER A 111 -2.59 5.03 1.74
N GLU A 112 -1.42 5.09 1.12
CA GLU A 112 -1.29 5.38 -0.30
C GLU A 112 -1.36 4.08 -1.12
N ARG A 113 -2.09 4.12 -2.24
CA ARG A 113 -2.26 2.99 -3.18
C ARG A 113 -2.17 3.40 -4.66
N ALA A 114 -1.97 4.69 -4.93
CA ALA A 114 -2.06 5.26 -6.26
C ALA A 114 -1.06 4.63 -7.23
N ALA A 115 0.18 4.36 -6.81
CA ALA A 115 1.20 3.74 -7.65
C ALA A 115 0.81 2.33 -8.09
N PHE A 116 0.21 1.55 -7.18
CA PHE A 116 -0.29 0.20 -7.49
C PHE A 116 -1.49 0.24 -8.42
N ASP A 117 -2.47 1.11 -8.15
CA ASP A 117 -3.70 1.19 -8.97
C ASP A 117 -3.40 1.66 -10.40
N VAL A 118 -2.44 2.58 -10.58
CA VAL A 118 -1.94 2.97 -11.90
C VAL A 118 -1.24 1.80 -12.59
N ALA A 119 -0.33 1.09 -11.91
CA ALA A 119 0.37 -0.06 -12.49
C ALA A 119 -0.57 -1.20 -12.90
N LEU A 120 -1.65 -1.41 -12.13
CA LEU A 120 -2.70 -2.37 -12.43
C LEU A 120 -3.51 -1.93 -13.65
N SER A 121 -3.94 -0.66 -13.70
CA SER A 121 -4.74 -0.11 -14.79
C SER A 121 -3.98 -0.06 -16.12
N ASP A 122 -2.68 0.24 -16.07
CA ASP A 122 -1.80 0.25 -17.24
C ASP A 122 -1.43 -1.15 -17.73
N GLY A 123 -1.85 -2.22 -17.03
CA GLY A 123 -1.53 -3.59 -17.36
C GLY A 123 -0.06 -3.97 -17.18
N VAL A 124 0.76 -3.12 -16.55
CA VAL A 124 2.20 -3.35 -16.37
C VAL A 124 2.46 -4.65 -15.61
N LEU A 125 1.62 -4.95 -14.62
CA LEU A 125 1.74 -6.18 -13.82
C LEU A 125 1.47 -7.47 -14.62
N LEU A 126 0.80 -7.39 -15.78
CA LEU A 126 0.58 -8.54 -16.67
C LEU A 126 1.87 -8.97 -17.40
N HIS A 127 2.87 -8.08 -17.46
CA HIS A 127 4.17 -8.35 -18.07
C HIS A 127 5.24 -8.75 -17.04
N ALA A 128 4.91 -8.70 -15.73
CA ALA A 128 5.79 -9.17 -14.67
C ALA A 128 5.76 -10.70 -14.57
N PRO A 129 6.84 -11.35 -14.09
CA PRO A 129 6.79 -12.74 -13.68
C PRO A 129 5.64 -12.96 -12.67
N ILE A 130 4.87 -14.04 -12.84
CA ILE A 130 3.68 -14.31 -12.02
C ILE A 130 3.94 -14.28 -10.51
N GLY A 131 5.11 -14.78 -10.08
CA GLY A 131 5.53 -14.75 -8.68
C GLY A 131 5.72 -13.33 -8.16
N GLU A 132 6.31 -12.45 -8.97
CA GLU A 132 6.53 -11.04 -8.63
C GLU A 132 5.20 -10.26 -8.58
N ALA A 133 4.32 -10.44 -9.56
CA ALA A 133 3.00 -9.80 -9.58
C ALA A 133 2.16 -10.19 -8.35
N ARG A 134 2.14 -11.49 -8.02
CA ARG A 134 1.46 -12.00 -6.82
C ARG A 134 2.04 -11.39 -5.54
N ASP A 135 3.35 -11.32 -5.46
CA ASP A 135 4.07 -10.79 -4.31
C ASP A 135 3.80 -9.30 -4.06
N ILE A 136 3.73 -8.50 -5.13
CA ILE A 136 3.34 -7.09 -5.06
C ILE A 136 1.90 -6.98 -4.58
N ALA A 137 0.97 -7.71 -5.21
CA ALA A 137 -0.45 -7.68 -4.83
C ALA A 137 -0.66 -8.08 -3.36
N LEU A 138 0.06 -9.10 -2.87
CA LEU A 138 0.01 -9.54 -1.48
C LEU A 138 0.56 -8.48 -0.51
N ALA A 139 1.65 -7.77 -0.89
CA ALA A 139 2.19 -6.71 -0.07
C ALA A 139 1.19 -5.56 0.11
N TYR A 140 0.48 -5.19 -0.96
CA TYR A 140 -0.57 -4.16 -0.93
C TYR A 140 -1.80 -4.60 -0.13
N SER A 141 -2.31 -5.81 -0.34
CA SER A 141 -3.50 -6.26 0.39
C SER A 141 -3.29 -6.32 1.90
N VAL A 142 -2.11 -6.80 2.33
CA VAL A 142 -1.80 -6.91 3.77
C VAL A 142 -1.42 -5.56 4.37
N THR A 143 -0.69 -4.71 3.66
CA THR A 143 -0.14 -3.46 4.24
C THR A 143 -1.11 -2.30 4.11
N VAL A 144 -1.80 -2.18 2.98
CA VAL A 144 -2.65 -1.04 2.66
C VAL A 144 -4.11 -1.36 2.96
N ASP A 145 -4.65 -2.44 2.39
CA ASP A 145 -6.09 -2.71 2.48
C ASP A 145 -6.51 -3.13 3.90
N ASP A 146 -5.77 -4.04 4.52
CA ASP A 146 -6.02 -4.45 5.91
C ASP A 146 -5.80 -3.30 6.89
N PHE A 147 -4.80 -2.44 6.68
CA PHE A 147 -4.57 -1.30 7.58
C PHE A 147 -5.61 -0.19 7.40
N ALA A 148 -5.97 0.15 6.16
CA ALA A 148 -6.98 1.17 5.85
C ALA A 148 -8.34 0.80 6.46
N ARG A 149 -8.77 -0.47 6.31
CA ARG A 149 -10.02 -0.96 6.89
C ARG A 149 -10.10 -0.75 8.40
N GLU A 150 -9.03 -1.08 9.12
CA GLU A 150 -9.00 -0.91 10.58
C GLU A 150 -8.82 0.55 10.99
N SER A 151 -8.09 1.33 10.19
CA SER A 151 -7.88 2.76 10.40
C SER A 151 -9.14 3.59 10.14
N GLU A 152 -10.11 3.09 9.39
CA GLU A 152 -11.44 3.72 9.27
C GLU A 152 -12.36 3.39 10.46
N ALA A 153 -12.27 2.17 10.99
CA ALA A 153 -13.10 1.73 12.11
C ALA A 153 -12.68 2.40 13.44
N GLU A 154 -11.38 2.55 13.68
CA GLU A 154 -10.84 3.08 14.93
C GLU A 154 -11.32 4.53 15.23
N PRO A 155 -11.16 5.54 14.34
CA PRO A 155 -11.58 6.92 14.58
C PRO A 155 -13.07 7.08 14.87
N ASN A 156 -13.91 6.25 14.24
CA ASN A 156 -15.35 6.25 14.51
C ASN A 156 -15.64 5.82 15.95
N ALA A 157 -14.98 4.76 16.43
CA ALA A 157 -15.09 4.34 17.82
C ALA A 157 -14.56 5.40 18.80
N TRP A 158 -13.43 6.03 18.50
CA TRP A 158 -12.89 7.14 19.31
C TRP A 158 -13.84 8.34 19.36
N THR A 159 -14.53 8.64 18.25
CA THR A 159 -15.52 9.72 18.20
C THR A 159 -16.73 9.42 19.09
N THR A 160 -17.19 8.17 19.12
CA THR A 160 -18.24 7.75 20.06
C THR A 160 -17.76 7.79 21.51
N LEU A 161 -16.52 7.37 21.79
CA LEU A 161 -15.95 7.48 23.14
C LEU A 161 -15.83 8.93 23.60
N ALA A 162 -15.59 9.87 22.68
CA ALA A 162 -15.48 11.29 22.98
C ALA A 162 -16.79 11.93 23.46
N ILE A 163 -17.93 11.22 23.44
CA ILE A 163 -19.19 11.69 24.08
C ILE A 163 -19.00 11.95 25.59
N ILE A 164 -18.05 11.27 26.25
CA ILE A 164 -17.72 11.53 27.66
C ILE A 164 -16.96 12.84 27.85
N GLU A 165 -16.33 13.38 26.79
CA GLU A 165 -15.70 14.70 26.85
C GLU A 165 -16.80 15.74 27.10
N ARG A 166 -16.57 16.64 28.06
CA ARG A 166 -17.49 17.76 28.37
C ARG A 166 -18.92 17.38 28.74
N SER A 167 -19.18 16.12 29.09
CA SER A 167 -20.45 15.64 29.64
C SER A 167 -20.32 15.36 31.15
N PRO A 168 -20.18 16.39 32.01
CA PRO A 168 -20.14 16.17 33.45
C PRO A 168 -21.51 15.68 33.95
N GLY A 169 -21.50 14.82 34.97
CA GLY A 169 -22.71 14.37 35.64
C GLY A 169 -23.15 12.93 35.30
N PRO A 170 -24.42 12.59 35.56
CA PRO A 170 -24.91 11.25 35.38
C PRO A 170 -25.09 10.91 33.90
N ILE A 171 -24.36 9.89 33.43
CA ILE A 171 -24.63 9.23 32.16
C ILE A 171 -25.78 8.21 32.34
N ASP A 172 -26.72 8.17 31.39
CA ASP A 172 -27.82 7.21 31.33
C ASP A 172 -27.34 5.79 30.94
N GLY A 173 -28.19 4.78 31.15
CA GLY A 173 -27.83 3.38 30.90
C GLY A 173 -27.52 3.07 29.43
N ASP A 174 -28.22 3.70 28.49
CA ASP A 174 -28.09 3.45 27.06
C ASP A 174 -26.78 4.06 26.53
N THR A 175 -26.42 5.25 27.01
CA THR A 175 -25.12 5.86 26.71
C THR A 175 -23.98 5.02 27.29
N VAL A 176 -24.12 4.44 28.50
CA VAL A 176 -23.11 3.51 29.04
C VAL A 176 -22.95 2.28 28.14
N LEU A 177 -24.04 1.69 27.65
CA LEU A 177 -23.98 0.56 26.73
C LEU A 177 -23.26 0.93 25.42
N THR A 178 -23.62 2.08 24.83
CA THR A 178 -23.00 2.63 23.62
C THR A 178 -21.50 2.83 23.79
N LEU A 179 -21.07 3.41 24.91
CA LEU A 179 -19.65 3.62 25.21
C LEU A 179 -18.88 2.31 25.39
N ARG A 180 -19.48 1.28 26.00
CA ARG A 180 -18.86 -0.05 26.12
C ARG A 180 -18.70 -0.72 24.78
N GLN A 181 -19.69 -0.60 23.89
CA GLN A 181 -19.59 -1.11 22.53
C GLN A 181 -18.46 -0.40 21.76
N ALA A 182 -18.42 0.93 21.81
CA ALA A 182 -17.36 1.72 21.18
C ALA A 182 -15.96 1.35 21.73
N LEU A 183 -15.82 1.16 23.04
CA LEU A 183 -14.58 0.69 23.66
C LEU A 183 -14.16 -0.69 23.14
N GLY A 184 -15.12 -1.60 22.98
CA GLY A 184 -14.89 -2.93 22.41
C GLY A 184 -14.37 -2.85 20.96
N VAL A 185 -14.99 -2.02 20.13
CA VAL A 185 -14.55 -1.77 18.74
C VAL A 185 -13.16 -1.17 18.71
N ALA A 186 -12.89 -0.13 19.51
CA ALA A 186 -11.58 0.51 19.56
C ALA A 186 -10.45 -0.46 19.96
N ARG A 187 -10.70 -1.35 20.94
CA ARG A 187 -9.74 -2.40 21.32
C ARG A 187 -9.54 -3.43 20.21
N ALA A 188 -10.61 -3.86 19.55
CA ALA A 188 -10.55 -4.82 18.46
C ALA A 188 -9.72 -4.25 17.28
N SER A 189 -9.99 -3.02 16.86
CA SER A 189 -9.24 -2.35 15.79
C SER A 189 -7.78 -2.10 16.17
N ALA A 190 -7.50 -1.67 17.40
CA ALA A 190 -6.12 -1.50 17.88
C ALA A 190 -5.32 -2.82 17.83
N HIS A 191 -5.95 -3.94 18.20
CA HIS A 191 -5.34 -5.26 18.10
C HIS A 191 -5.18 -5.72 16.64
N ALA A 192 -6.20 -5.51 15.80
CA ALA A 192 -6.13 -5.86 14.38
C ALA A 192 -4.99 -5.11 13.67
N ILE A 193 -4.84 -3.81 13.93
CA ILE A 193 -3.72 -2.99 13.46
C ILE A 193 -2.38 -3.59 13.91
N GLU A 194 -2.24 -4.01 15.17
CA GLU A 194 -1.03 -4.65 15.68
C GLU A 194 -0.68 -5.94 14.90
N THR A 195 -1.68 -6.79 14.64
CA THR A 195 -1.47 -8.00 13.84
C THR A 195 -1.08 -7.69 12.40
N THR A 196 -1.66 -6.63 11.81
CA THR A 196 -1.31 -6.14 10.48
C THR A 196 0.12 -5.65 10.44
N ILE A 197 0.58 -4.86 11.42
CA ILE A 197 1.98 -4.42 11.55
C ILE A 197 2.93 -5.63 11.52
N HIS A 198 2.67 -6.68 12.32
CA HIS A 198 3.53 -7.88 12.35
C HIS A 198 3.49 -8.71 11.05
N ARG A 199 2.37 -8.73 10.34
CA ARG A 199 2.26 -9.40 9.03
C ARG A 199 3.00 -8.63 7.95
N SER A 200 2.77 -7.31 7.87
CA SER A 200 3.45 -6.41 6.95
C SER A 200 4.96 -6.40 7.17
N ASP A 201 5.44 -6.33 8.42
CA ASP A 201 6.88 -6.31 8.68
C ASP A 201 7.59 -7.56 8.16
N ARG A 202 7.02 -8.76 8.38
CA ARG A 202 7.56 -10.01 7.85
C ARG A 202 7.59 -10.02 6.31
N LEU A 203 6.54 -9.53 5.66
CA LEU A 203 6.46 -9.46 4.20
C LEU A 203 7.47 -8.45 3.63
N LEU A 204 7.56 -7.27 4.22
CA LEU A 204 8.40 -6.17 3.71
C LEU A 204 9.88 -6.36 4.03
N ALA A 205 10.22 -7.00 5.15
CA ALA A 205 11.59 -7.37 5.48
C ALA A 205 12.22 -8.29 4.42
N GLY A 206 11.47 -9.29 3.95
CA GLY A 206 11.92 -10.18 2.87
C GLY A 206 12.18 -9.45 1.54
N LYS A 207 11.53 -8.31 1.32
CA LYS A 207 11.62 -7.51 0.09
C LYS A 207 12.61 -6.34 0.18
N ARG A 208 13.31 -6.19 1.30
CA ARG A 208 14.26 -5.08 1.55
C ARG A 208 13.65 -3.70 1.29
N VAL A 209 12.34 -3.53 1.50
CA VAL A 209 11.70 -2.22 1.42
C VAL A 209 12.19 -1.41 2.63
N PRO A 210 12.89 -0.28 2.46
CA PRO A 210 13.38 0.47 3.60
C PRO A 210 12.21 1.00 4.44
N ILE A 211 12.41 1.09 5.76
CA ILE A 211 11.60 2.01 6.56
C ILE A 211 12.24 3.38 6.34
N GLU A 212 11.71 4.15 5.40
CA GLU A 212 12.09 5.55 5.30
C GLU A 212 11.33 6.30 6.39
N PHE A 213 11.92 6.36 7.58
CA PHE A 213 11.57 7.35 8.60
C PHE A 213 11.94 8.71 8.06
N GLY A 214 11.07 9.25 7.20
CA GLY A 214 11.21 10.53 6.55
C GLY A 214 12.66 10.95 6.32
N ARG A 215 13.18 10.72 5.11
CA ARG A 215 13.87 11.84 4.45
C ARG A 215 12.78 12.85 4.14
N TYR A 216 12.28 13.48 5.18
CA TYR A 216 11.23 14.42 5.04
C TYR A 216 11.76 15.58 4.19
N VAL A 217 10.92 16.07 3.29
CA VAL A 217 11.13 17.32 2.57
C VAL A 217 10.22 18.44 3.12
N ASP A 218 9.72 18.46 4.37
CA ASP A 218 10.36 18.25 5.67
C ASP A 218 9.36 17.86 6.79
N ALA A 219 9.90 17.23 7.83
CA ALA A 219 9.35 17.02 9.16
C ALA A 219 10.50 16.82 10.18
N SER A 220 11.73 17.11 9.75
CA SER A 220 12.80 17.82 10.47
C SER A 220 12.76 19.33 10.21
N GLY A 221 11.84 19.84 9.38
CA GLY A 221 11.14 21.09 9.66
C GLY A 221 9.90 20.90 10.55
N LEU A 222 9.45 19.67 10.82
CA LEU A 222 8.42 19.32 11.81
C LEU A 222 8.99 18.81 13.14
N SER A 223 10.19 18.23 13.21
CA SER A 223 10.83 17.75 14.44
C SER A 223 11.85 18.76 14.94
N ALA A 224 12.36 19.66 14.07
CA ALA A 224 12.81 20.97 14.53
C ALA A 224 11.62 21.80 15.09
N SER A 225 10.41 21.73 14.50
CA SER A 225 9.22 22.40 15.06
C SER A 225 8.67 21.74 16.33
N LEU A 226 8.73 20.41 16.45
CA LEU A 226 8.29 19.68 17.65
C LEU A 226 9.32 19.76 18.79
N ALA A 227 10.63 19.72 18.49
CA ALA A 227 11.67 19.90 19.52
C ALA A 227 11.80 21.36 20.02
N ALA A 228 11.42 22.38 19.22
CA ALA A 228 11.30 23.78 19.69
C ALA A 228 10.05 24.01 20.57
N SER A 229 9.02 23.16 20.44
CA SER A 229 7.72 23.34 21.11
C SER A 229 7.56 22.48 22.38
N ALA A 230 8.26 21.35 22.48
CA ALA A 230 8.07 20.38 23.57
C ALA A 230 8.77 20.73 24.91
N ILE A 231 9.48 21.87 25.03
CA ILE A 231 10.28 22.20 26.23
C ILE A 231 9.51 23.06 27.27
N ARG A 232 8.27 23.52 27.03
CA ARG A 232 7.72 24.66 27.83
C ARG A 232 6.41 24.52 28.60
N ARG A 233 5.82 23.33 28.87
CA ARG A 233 4.67 23.27 29.80
C ARG A 233 4.66 22.05 30.74
N PRO A 234 4.91 22.25 32.05
CA PRO A 234 4.40 21.32 33.05
C PRO A 234 2.87 21.42 33.13
N LEU A 235 2.22 20.26 33.28
CA LEU A 235 0.80 20.17 33.59
C LEU A 235 0.63 20.38 35.10
N THR A 236 0.09 21.53 35.48
CA THR A 236 -0.52 21.81 36.79
C THR A 236 -1.97 22.15 36.58
#